data_AF-A0A821JES9-F1
#
_entry.id   AF-A0A821JES9-F1
#
_cell.length_a   1.000
_cell.length_b   1.000
_cell.length_c   1.000
_cell.angle_alpha   90.00
_cell.angle_beta   90.00
_cell.angle_gamma   90.00
#
_symmetry.space_group_name_H-M   'P 1'
#
loop_
_entity.id
_entity.type
_entity.pdbx_description
1 polymer ?
#
loop_
_entity_poly.entity_id
_entity_poly.type
_entity_poly.pdbx_seq_one_letter_code
_entity_poly.pdbx_strand_id
1 'polypeptide(L)'
;SLDLINLTSNSIEKLEEDIHNELSIIQLHNQSIEYLTKQSRVELETIHIPFLISNMNINETTTSTWSTEEILLAIQAFAKYGKDFHTVSRIIGSTKNVHDVETFFFECHERYQLDMVIDINSKPITNLQNKQDDIVFISQ
;
A
#
# COMPACT_ATOMS: atom_id res chain seq x y z
N SER A 1 37.64 24.46 -50.81
CA SER A 1 36.63 23.45 -51.23
C SER A 1 36.87 22.13 -50.50
N LEU A 2 38.05 21.51 -50.64
CA LEU A 2 38.46 20.31 -49.90
C LEU A 2 38.46 20.46 -48.37
N ASP A 3 38.95 21.59 -47.84
CA ASP A 3 39.00 21.81 -46.38
C ASP A 3 37.61 21.93 -45.74
N LEU A 4 36.65 22.50 -46.48
CA LEU A 4 35.26 22.60 -46.02
C LEU A 4 34.60 21.22 -45.98
N ILE A 5 34.87 20.39 -46.99
CA ILE A 5 34.34 19.01 -47.08
C ILE A 5 34.90 18.17 -45.93
N ASN A 6 36.20 18.23 -45.66
CA ASN A 6 36.83 17.51 -44.55
C ASN A 6 36.29 17.96 -43.18
N LEU A 7 36.11 19.28 -42.99
CA LEU A 7 35.54 19.80 -41.75
C LEU A 7 34.09 19.34 -41.54
N THR A 8 33.30 19.29 -42.60
CA THR A 8 31.92 18.76 -42.54
C THR A 8 31.89 17.27 -42.27
N SER A 9 32.75 16.47 -42.89
CA SER A 9 32.85 15.02 -42.64
C SER A 9 33.21 14.72 -41.20
N ASN A 10 34.23 15.40 -40.65
CA ASN A 10 34.64 15.23 -39.25
C ASN A 10 33.53 15.61 -38.26
N SER A 11 32.73 16.63 -38.59
CA SER A 11 31.61 17.06 -37.75
C SER A 11 30.45 16.06 -37.78
N ILE A 12 30.21 15.42 -38.92
CA ILE A 12 29.20 14.37 -39.08
C ILE A 12 29.63 13.12 -38.32
N GLU A 13 30.88 12.67 -38.45
CA GLU A 13 31.41 11.51 -37.74
C GLU A 13 31.27 11.66 -36.22
N LYS A 14 31.55 12.85 -35.69
CA LYS A 14 31.38 13.15 -34.27
C LYS A 14 29.91 13.06 -33.83
N LEU A 15 28.99 13.58 -34.63
CA LEU A 15 27.55 13.48 -34.34
C LEU A 15 27.07 12.02 -34.39
N GLU A 16 27.60 11.21 -35.31
CA GLU A 16 27.29 9.79 -35.38
C GLU A 16 27.79 9.04 -34.13
N GLU A 17 28.99 9.35 -33.65
CA GLU A 17 29.53 8.80 -32.40
C GLU A 17 28.66 9.18 -31.19
N ASP A 18 28.30 10.46 -31.07
CA ASP A 18 27.44 10.95 -29.99
C ASP A 18 26.06 10.25 -30.01
N ILE A 19 25.47 10.07 -31.19
CA ILE A 19 24.19 9.34 -31.35
C ILE A 19 24.33 7.88 -30.91
N HIS A 20 25.42 7.20 -31.28
CA HIS A 20 25.63 5.81 -30.88
C HIS A 20 25.79 5.67 -29.37
N ASN A 21 26.52 6.59 -28.75
CA ASN A 21 26.71 6.62 -27.30
C ASN A 21 25.37 6.83 -26.58
N GLU A 22 24.56 7.80 -27.01
CA GLU A 22 23.23 8.04 -26.43
C GLU A 22 22.29 6.85 -26.62
N LEU A 23 22.29 6.21 -27.80
CA LEU A 23 21.49 5.00 -28.02
C LEU A 23 21.90 3.86 -27.09
N SER A 24 23.20 3.69 -26.83
CA SER A 24 23.70 2.67 -25.90
C SER A 24 23.23 2.94 -24.46
N ILE A 25 23.25 4.21 -24.04
CA ILE A 25 22.74 4.63 -22.72
C ILE A 25 21.24 4.36 -22.61
N ILE A 26 20.45 4.71 -23.63
CA ILE A 26 19.00 4.46 -23.65
C ILE A 26 18.70 2.96 -23.56
N GLN A 27 19.45 2.12 -24.27
CA GLN A 27 19.29 0.68 -24.19
C GLN A 27 19.54 0.15 -22.76
N LEU A 28 20.59 0.63 -22.10
CA LEU A 28 20.90 0.25 -20.72
C LEU A 28 19.81 0.73 -19.74
N HIS A 29 19.31 1.95 -19.92
CA HIS A 29 18.20 2.46 -19.11
C HIS A 29 16.93 1.63 -19.28
N ASN A 30 16.58 1.23 -20.50
CA ASN A 30 15.41 0.38 -20.74
C ASN A 30 15.51 -0.96 -20.01
N GLN A 31 16.70 -1.59 -20.02
CA GLN A 31 16.94 -2.83 -19.28
C GLN A 31 16.77 -2.62 -17.76
N SER A 32 17.27 -1.48 -17.24
CA SER A 32 17.14 -1.12 -15.82
C SER A 32 15.68 -0.88 -15.43
N ILE A 33 14.91 -0.19 -16.26
CA ILE A 33 13.48 0.04 -16.08
C ILE A 33 12.72 -1.29 -16.05
N GLU A 34 13.01 -2.20 -16.99
CA GLU A 34 12.38 -3.51 -17.04
C GLU A 34 12.64 -4.31 -15.75
N TYR A 35 13.87 -4.28 -15.25
CA TYR A 35 14.25 -4.91 -13.99
C TYR A 35 13.46 -4.33 -12.80
N LEU A 36 13.45 -3.00 -12.64
CA LEU A 36 12.74 -2.34 -11.54
C LEU A 36 11.22 -2.55 -11.63
N THR A 37 10.67 -2.59 -12.84
CA THR A 37 9.25 -2.88 -13.08
C THR A 37 8.90 -4.30 -12.66
N LYS A 38 9.74 -5.29 -13.00
CA LYS A 38 9.56 -6.67 -12.56
C LYS A 38 9.63 -6.80 -11.05
N GLN A 39 10.60 -6.14 -10.40
CA GLN A 39 10.75 -6.15 -8.95
C GLN A 39 9.52 -5.56 -8.23
N SER A 40 9.05 -4.39 -8.68
CA SER A 40 7.86 -3.73 -8.10
C SER A 40 6.57 -4.55 -8.30
N ARG A 41 6.44 -5.24 -9.45
CA ARG A 41 5.31 -6.14 -9.73
C ARG A 41 5.25 -7.29 -8.73
N VAL A 42 6.41 -7.85 -8.35
CA VAL A 42 6.51 -8.92 -7.35
C VAL A 42 6.11 -8.41 -5.95
N GLU A 43 6.50 -7.20 -5.57
CA GLU A 43 6.12 -6.61 -4.28
C GLU A 43 4.60 -6.41 -4.16
N LEU A 44 3.91 -6.03 -5.23
CA LEU A 44 2.45 -5.83 -5.21
C LEU A 44 1.64 -7.15 -5.22
N GLU A 45 2.13 -8.21 -5.85
CA GLU A 45 1.49 -9.53 -5.78
C GLU A 45 1.60 -10.16 -4.37
N THR A 46 2.63 -9.78 -3.61
CA THR A 46 2.87 -10.31 -2.26
C THR A 46 2.10 -9.56 -1.16
N ILE A 47 1.70 -8.29 -1.41
CA ILE A 47 0.87 -7.49 -0.50
C ILE A 47 -0.64 -7.66 -0.81
N HIS A 48 -1.05 -8.82 -1.31
CA HIS A 48 -2.46 -9.15 -1.34
C HIS A 48 -2.91 -9.59 0.05
N ILE A 49 -3.51 -8.67 0.82
CA ILE A 49 -4.29 -9.03 2.01
C ILE A 49 -5.43 -9.93 1.50
N PRO A 50 -5.42 -11.26 1.74
CA PRO A 50 -6.39 -12.17 1.12
C PRO A 50 -7.83 -11.85 1.53
N PHE A 51 -7.99 -11.21 2.68
CA PHE A 51 -9.28 -10.76 3.21
C PHE A 51 -9.94 -9.64 2.40
N LEU A 52 -9.16 -8.74 1.76
CA LEU A 52 -9.72 -7.55 1.10
C LEU A 52 -10.24 -7.81 -0.31
N ILE A 53 -9.71 -8.82 -1.00
CA ILE A 53 -10.11 -9.13 -2.39
C ILE A 53 -11.45 -9.85 -2.41
N SER A 54 -11.70 -10.72 -1.43
CA SER A 54 -12.87 -11.60 -1.42
C SER A 54 -14.19 -10.84 -1.36
N ASN A 55 -14.19 -9.59 -0.89
CA ASN A 55 -15.40 -8.78 -0.68
C ASN A 55 -15.53 -7.61 -1.66
N MET A 56 -14.63 -7.43 -2.64
CA MET A 56 -14.77 -6.38 -3.66
C MET A 56 -15.70 -6.82 -4.79
N ASN A 57 -17.00 -6.91 -4.51
CA ASN A 57 -18.00 -6.91 -5.59
C ASN A 57 -18.18 -5.47 -6.11
N ILE A 58 -17.32 -5.08 -7.05
CA ILE A 58 -17.27 -3.74 -7.67
C ILE A 58 -18.58 -3.33 -8.40
N ASN A 59 -19.56 -4.22 -8.51
CA ASN A 59 -20.85 -3.95 -9.16
C ASN A 59 -21.95 -3.52 -8.18
N GLU A 60 -21.68 -3.43 -6.87
CA GLU A 60 -22.67 -3.06 -5.88
C GLU A 60 -22.80 -1.53 -5.77
N THR A 61 -24.02 -1.03 -5.94
CA THR A 61 -24.36 0.39 -5.81
C THR A 61 -24.29 0.83 -4.35
N THR A 62 -23.87 2.07 -4.11
CA THR A 62 -23.80 2.67 -2.77
C THR A 62 -25.13 2.56 -2.03
N THR A 63 -25.11 2.06 -0.79
CA THR A 63 -26.31 1.87 0.04
C THR A 63 -26.24 2.74 1.29
N SER A 64 -27.35 3.39 1.64
CA SER A 64 -27.44 4.24 2.85
C SER A 64 -27.55 3.43 4.15
N THR A 65 -27.94 2.15 4.07
CA THR A 65 -28.14 1.27 5.23
C THR A 65 -26.87 0.48 5.55
N TRP A 66 -26.47 0.46 6.82
CA TRP A 66 -25.36 -0.36 7.32
C TRP A 66 -25.82 -1.78 7.62
N SER A 67 -25.26 -2.77 6.91
CA SER A 67 -25.48 -4.18 7.22
C SER A 67 -24.64 -4.61 8.43
N THR A 68 -25.04 -5.70 9.09
CA THR A 68 -24.26 -6.25 10.22
C THR A 68 -22.83 -6.60 9.80
N GLU A 69 -22.63 -7.11 8.58
CA GLU A 69 -21.30 -7.40 8.04
C GLU A 69 -20.47 -6.12 7.85
N GLU A 70 -21.05 -5.08 7.28
CA GLU A 70 -20.39 -3.78 7.09
C GLU A 70 -19.99 -3.15 8.43
N ILE A 71 -20.85 -3.27 9.45
CA ILE A 71 -20.55 -2.79 10.81
C ILE A 71 -19.36 -3.53 11.41
N LEU A 72 -19.34 -4.87 11.31
CA LEU A 72 -18.24 -5.68 11.83
C LEU A 72 -16.92 -5.41 11.09
N LEU A 73 -16.97 -5.20 9.78
CA LEU A 73 -15.82 -4.80 8.97
C LEU A 73 -15.31 -3.41 9.37
N ALA A 74 -16.21 -2.44 9.56
CA ALA A 74 -15.86 -1.10 10.00
C ALA A 74 -15.17 -1.11 11.36
N ILE A 75 -15.72 -1.82 12.34
CA ILE A 75 -15.13 -1.93 13.69
C ILE A 75 -13.71 -2.52 13.62
N GLN A 76 -13.52 -3.61 12.88
CA GLN A 76 -12.21 -4.23 12.71
C GLN A 76 -11.22 -3.31 11.98
N ALA A 77 -11.68 -2.58 10.97
CA ALA A 77 -10.87 -1.64 10.22
C ALA A 77 -10.44 -0.45 11.10
N PHE A 78 -11.34 0.16 11.87
CA PHE A 78 -11.00 1.21 12.83
C PHE A 78 -10.02 0.70 13.89
N ALA A 79 -10.21 -0.53 14.37
CA ALA A 79 -9.31 -1.15 15.32
C ALA A 79 -7.88 -1.25 14.80
N LYS A 80 -7.70 -1.52 13.50
CA LYS A 80 -6.39 -1.78 12.89
C LYS A 80 -5.73 -0.53 12.29
N TYR A 81 -6.52 0.34 11.68
CA TYR A 81 -6.03 1.49 10.90
C TYR A 81 -6.35 2.84 11.57
N GLY A 82 -7.08 2.85 12.69
CA GLY A 82 -7.50 4.06 13.36
C GLY A 82 -8.42 4.90 12.47
N LYS A 83 -8.28 6.23 12.54
CA LYS A 83 -9.13 7.20 11.81
C LYS A 83 -8.71 7.42 10.35
N ASP A 84 -8.03 6.46 9.72
CA ASP A 84 -7.77 6.48 8.28
C ASP A 84 -9.04 6.06 7.52
N PHE A 85 -9.96 7.03 7.34
CA PHE A 85 -11.27 6.80 6.74
C PHE A 85 -11.19 6.34 5.27
N HIS A 86 -10.12 6.69 4.55
CA HIS A 86 -9.89 6.22 3.18
C HIS A 86 -9.60 4.73 3.16
N THR A 87 -8.69 4.28 4.03
CA THR A 87 -8.37 2.86 4.18
C THR A 87 -9.57 2.08 4.69
N VAL A 88 -10.30 2.61 5.68
CA VAL A 88 -11.51 1.98 6.23
C VAL A 88 -12.62 1.84 5.17
N SER A 89 -12.91 2.88 4.39
CA SER A 89 -13.88 2.81 3.28
C SER A 89 -13.50 1.73 2.26
N ARG A 90 -12.21 1.63 1.92
CA ARG A 90 -11.70 0.59 1.01
C ARG A 90 -11.84 -0.84 1.56
N ILE A 91 -11.83 -1.01 2.88
CA ILE A 91 -11.99 -2.31 3.54
C ILE A 91 -13.46 -2.72 3.62
N ILE A 92 -14.35 -1.77 3.88
CA ILE A 92 -15.80 -2.02 3.95
C ILE A 92 -16.35 -2.38 2.56
N GLY A 93 -15.79 -1.80 1.49
CA GLY A 93 -16.09 -2.17 0.10
C GLY A 93 -16.62 -1.00 -0.73
N SER A 94 -17.19 -1.29 -1.90
CA SER A 94 -17.70 -0.28 -2.85
C SER A 94 -19.03 0.37 -2.46
N THR A 95 -19.70 -0.14 -1.42
CA THR A 95 -21.05 0.29 -1.02
C THR A 95 -21.08 1.49 -0.08
N LYS A 96 -19.96 1.81 0.58
CA LYS A 96 -19.84 2.92 1.54
C LYS A 96 -18.66 3.81 1.16
N ASN A 97 -18.95 5.08 0.90
CA ASN A 97 -17.92 6.06 0.59
C ASN A 97 -17.29 6.61 1.89
N VAL A 98 -16.24 7.42 1.75
CA VAL A 98 -15.52 8.02 2.90
C VAL A 98 -16.45 8.83 3.80
N HIS A 99 -17.38 9.59 3.24
CA HIS A 99 -18.33 10.41 4.00
C HIS A 99 -19.31 9.56 4.81
N ASP A 100 -19.76 8.42 4.27
CA ASP A 100 -20.61 7.48 5.01
C ASP A 100 -19.85 6.90 6.21
N VAL A 101 -18.56 6.59 6.02
CA VAL A 101 -17.67 6.07 7.08
C VAL A 101 -17.41 7.11 8.17
N GLU A 102 -17.20 8.38 7.80
CA GLU A 102 -17.08 9.48 8.75
C GLU A 102 -18.35 9.62 9.60
N THR A 103 -19.52 9.60 8.94
CA THR A 103 -20.82 9.68 9.61
C THR A 103 -21.01 8.51 10.57
N PHE A 104 -20.71 7.28 10.12
CA PHE A 104 -20.74 6.10 10.97
C PHE A 104 -19.80 6.22 12.16
N PHE A 105 -18.58 6.72 11.96
CA PHE A 105 -17.62 6.89 13.04
C PHE A 105 -18.18 7.78 14.15
N PHE A 106 -18.83 8.91 13.83
CA PHE A 106 -19.41 9.81 14.83
C PHE A 106 -20.70 9.27 15.45
N GLU A 107 -21.61 8.71 14.65
CA GLU A 107 -22.91 8.22 15.14
C GLU A 107 -22.82 6.93 15.95
N CYS A 108 -21.85 6.08 15.61
CA CYS A 108 -21.67 4.77 16.23
C CYS A 108 -20.48 4.71 17.20
N HIS A 109 -19.83 5.86 17.41
CA HIS A 109 -18.69 6.06 18.30
C HIS A 109 -18.89 5.47 19.69
N GLU A 110 -19.92 5.93 20.40
CA GLU A 110 -20.23 5.49 21.77
C GLU A 110 -20.86 4.10 21.79
N ARG A 111 -21.70 3.79 20.80
CA ARG A 111 -22.45 2.51 20.75
C ARG A 111 -21.52 1.31 20.65
N TYR A 112 -20.41 1.44 19.91
CA TYR A 112 -19.42 0.38 19.75
C TYR A 112 -18.10 0.66 20.45
N GLN A 113 -18.03 1.70 21.29
CA GLN A 113 -16.83 2.07 22.04
C GLN A 113 -15.59 2.16 21.13
N LEU A 114 -15.75 2.81 19.96
CA LEU A 114 -14.71 2.82 18.93
C LEU A 114 -13.39 3.39 19.44
N ASP A 115 -13.42 4.37 20.35
CA ASP A 115 -12.22 4.89 21.01
C ASP A 115 -11.47 3.83 21.81
N MET A 116 -12.17 2.98 22.57
CA MET A 116 -11.55 1.90 23.34
C MET A 116 -10.87 0.89 22.41
N VAL A 117 -11.54 0.56 21.30
CA VAL A 117 -11.04 -0.39 20.31
C VAL A 117 -9.79 0.14 19.59
N ILE A 118 -9.78 1.44 19.25
CA ILE A 118 -8.61 2.12 18.66
C ILE A 118 -7.47 2.20 19.68
N ASP A 119 -7.77 2.52 20.94
CA ASP A 119 -6.78 2.70 22.02
C ASP A 119 -6.11 1.38 22.44
N ILE A 120 -6.83 0.25 22.40
CA ILE A 120 -6.27 -1.07 22.72
C ILE A 120 -5.19 -1.46 21.70
N ASN A 121 -5.42 -1.18 20.42
CA ASN A 121 -4.52 -1.61 19.34
C ASN A 121 -3.41 -0.60 19.01
N SER A 122 -3.54 0.65 19.48
CA SER A 122 -2.49 1.67 19.33
C SER A 122 -1.40 1.58 20.40
N LYS A 123 -1.64 0.84 21.50
CA LYS A 123 -0.59 0.51 22.47
C LYS A 123 0.24 -0.66 21.93
N PRO A 124 1.58 -0.57 21.89
CA PRO A 124 2.41 -1.72 21.57
C PRO A 124 2.07 -2.82 22.56
N ILE A 125 1.82 -4.03 22.06
CA ILE A 125 1.62 -5.23 22.87
C ILE A 125 2.95 -5.46 23.62
N THR A 126 3.11 -4.85 24.80
CA THR A 126 4.19 -5.22 25.72
C THR A 126 3.79 -6.56 26.29
N ASN A 127 4.33 -7.63 25.70
CA ASN A 127 4.21 -8.99 26.19
C ASN A 127 4.48 -9.05 27.70
N LEU A 128 3.43 -9.23 28.52
CA LEU A 128 3.57 -9.84 29.83
C LEU A 128 3.77 -11.35 29.63
N GLN A 129 4.93 -11.75 29.11
CA GLN A 129 5.31 -13.16 28.98
C GLN A 129 6.63 -13.49 29.68
N ASN A 130 7.08 -12.68 30.64
CA ASN A 130 8.23 -13.03 31.49
C ASN A 130 7.80 -13.08 32.96
N LYS A 131 6.98 -14.06 33.31
CA LYS A 131 6.85 -14.55 34.69
C LYS A 131 6.66 -16.07 34.71
N GLN A 132 7.55 -16.77 34.01
CA GLN A 132 7.69 -18.22 34.07
C GLN A 132 9.08 -18.68 34.55
N ASP A 133 9.98 -17.76 34.90
CA ASP A 133 11.34 -18.10 35.37
C ASP A 133 11.48 -18.20 36.90
N ASP A 134 10.41 -18.02 37.69
CA ASP A 134 10.47 -18.07 39.16
C ASP A 134 10.10 -19.45 39.78
N ILE A 135 9.83 -20.52 39.00
CA ILE A 135 9.44 -21.84 39.55
C ILE A 135 10.36 -22.99 39.12
N VAL A 136 11.61 -22.73 38.75
CA VAL A 136 12.59 -23.82 38.56
C VAL A 136 13.97 -23.43 39.06
N PHE A 137 14.13 -23.01 40.33
CA PHE A 137 15.47 -22.99 40.93
C PHE A 137 15.55 -22.98 42.47
N ILE A 138 14.66 -23.67 43.20
CA ILE A 138 15.00 -24.08 44.60
C ILE A 138 14.35 -25.43 44.91
N SER A 139 14.88 -26.51 44.33
CA SER A 139 14.72 -27.88 44.84
C SER A 139 15.85 -28.76 44.31
N GLN A 140 17.06 -28.57 44.84
CA GLN A 140 18.06 -29.62 44.99
C GLN A 140 19.09 -29.21 46.04
#